data_AF-A0A423GCU8-F1
#
_entry.id   AF-A0A423GCU8-F1
#
_cell.length_a   1.000
_cell.length_b   1.000
_cell.length_c   1.000
_cell.angle_alpha   90.00
_cell.angle_beta   90.00
_cell.angle_gamma   90.00
#
_symmetry.space_group_name_H-M   'P 1'
#
loop_
_entity.id
_entity.type
_entity.pdbx_description
1 polymer ?
#
loop_
_entity_poly.entity_id
_entity_poly.type
_entity_poly.pdbx_seq_one_letter_code
_entity_poly.pdbx_strand_id
1 'polypeptide(L)'
;MTRKASSSPMAELYSEGRKHFIELVPDGGARLDALFHTAPALGELAVGVVYGHLQSRPGLDPRLREGATLAAIVAAGMVGPPLSVHFRTGLASGLAPGEIVELVVQASAFTGFPRAVSTADQLNRLFAELGLASPPPPTPREVALTFCDNVRKGRPPIPVDPAVKRALRRAKHLSAHATSARRVIVECIDEPASLTALLALDIEADQVARIQLFEER
;
A
#
# COMPACT_ATOMS: atom_id res chain seq x y z
N MET A 1 -0.63 51.29 5.86
CA MET A 1 -0.20 49.88 5.88
C MET A 1 -1.44 49.00 5.76
N THR A 2 -1.70 48.45 4.59
CA THR A 2 -2.82 47.52 4.37
C THR A 2 -2.50 46.18 5.02
N ARG A 3 -3.18 45.86 6.12
CA ARG A 3 -3.10 44.56 6.79
C ARG A 3 -3.70 43.52 5.83
N LYS A 4 -2.84 42.70 5.20
CA LYS A 4 -3.27 41.54 4.39
C LYS A 4 -4.14 40.67 5.30
N ALA A 5 -5.41 40.47 4.95
CA ALA A 5 -6.29 39.61 5.74
C ALA A 5 -5.64 38.22 5.81
N SER A 6 -5.34 37.75 7.02
CA SER A 6 -4.82 36.39 7.20
C SER A 6 -5.92 35.41 6.80
N SER A 7 -5.61 34.47 5.92
CA SER A 7 -6.50 33.36 5.59
C SER A 7 -6.93 32.62 6.86
N SER A 8 -8.17 32.14 6.90
CA SER A 8 -8.61 31.22 7.95
C SER A 8 -7.77 29.93 7.85
N PRO A 9 -7.41 29.29 8.98
CA PRO A 9 -6.73 28.00 8.96
C PRO A 9 -7.41 26.95 8.07
N MET A 10 -8.75 26.94 8.01
CA MET A 10 -9.50 26.04 7.14
C MET A 10 -9.34 26.35 5.65
N ALA A 11 -9.21 27.62 5.28
CA ALA A 11 -8.99 28.02 3.90
C ALA A 11 -7.58 27.59 3.42
N GLU A 12 -6.59 27.67 4.31
CA GLU A 12 -5.23 27.18 4.03
C GLU A 12 -5.23 25.66 3.85
N LEU A 13 -5.84 24.93 4.78
CA LEU A 13 -5.97 23.48 4.69
C LEU A 13 -6.70 23.06 3.41
N TYR A 14 -7.80 23.73 3.05
CA TYR A 14 -8.53 23.43 1.83
C TYR A 14 -7.69 23.68 0.56
N SER A 15 -6.96 24.79 0.51
CA SER A 15 -6.04 25.09 -0.59
C SER A 15 -4.98 24.00 -0.77
N GLU A 16 -4.30 23.62 0.31
CA GLU A 16 -3.27 22.58 0.25
C GLU A 16 -3.87 21.21 -0.08
N GLY A 17 -4.99 20.85 0.55
CA GLY A 17 -5.67 19.60 0.28
C GLY A 17 -6.14 19.48 -1.16
N ARG A 18 -6.62 20.57 -1.76
CA ARG A 18 -7.03 20.60 -3.16
C ARG A 18 -5.84 20.42 -4.10
N LYS A 19 -4.69 21.01 -3.82
CA LYS A 19 -3.45 20.80 -4.59
C LYS A 19 -3.03 19.33 -4.55
N HIS A 20 -2.92 18.75 -3.34
CA HIS A 20 -2.57 17.35 -3.19
C HIS A 20 -3.56 16.42 -3.92
N PHE A 21 -4.86 16.69 -3.84
CA PHE A 21 -5.86 15.88 -4.55
C PHE A 21 -5.71 15.94 -6.07
N ILE A 22 -5.40 17.13 -6.62
CA ILE A 22 -5.19 17.33 -8.05
C ILE A 22 -3.96 16.56 -8.55
N GLU A 23 -2.91 16.45 -7.74
CA GLU A 23 -1.72 15.66 -8.07
C GLU A 23 -2.01 14.15 -8.11
N LEU A 24 -2.96 13.69 -7.28
CA LEU A 24 -3.30 12.27 -7.15
C LEU A 24 -4.36 11.81 -8.17
N VAL A 25 -5.29 12.70 -8.54
CA VAL A 25 -6.49 12.33 -9.30
C VAL A 25 -6.59 13.13 -10.60
N PRO A 26 -6.61 12.47 -11.78
CA PRO A 26 -6.89 13.13 -13.05
C PRO A 26 -8.20 13.92 -13.00
N ASP A 27 -8.16 15.17 -13.47
CA ASP A 27 -9.26 16.13 -13.40
C ASP A 27 -9.75 16.41 -11.97
N GLY A 28 -8.88 16.24 -10.97
CA GLY A 28 -9.23 16.28 -9.55
C GLY A 28 -9.96 17.56 -9.12
N GLY A 29 -9.56 18.73 -9.64
CA GLY A 29 -10.20 20.01 -9.33
C GLY A 29 -11.66 20.06 -9.78
N ALA A 30 -11.93 19.72 -11.04
CA ALA A 30 -13.28 19.69 -11.60
C ALA A 30 -14.15 18.63 -10.90
N ARG A 31 -13.56 17.48 -10.52
CA ARG A 31 -14.26 16.44 -9.76
C ARG A 31 -14.66 16.93 -8.37
N LEU A 32 -13.78 17.63 -7.66
CA LEU A 32 -14.10 18.21 -6.35
C LEU A 32 -15.21 19.27 -6.47
N ASP A 33 -15.12 20.14 -7.48
CA ASP A 33 -16.14 21.17 -7.72
C ASP A 33 -17.51 20.56 -7.99
N ALA A 34 -17.58 19.53 -8.84
CA ALA A 34 -18.82 18.82 -9.13
C ALA A 34 -19.36 18.08 -7.89
N LEU A 35 -18.50 17.38 -7.16
CA LEU A 35 -18.88 16.57 -6.01
C LEU A 35 -19.45 17.41 -4.86
N PHE A 36 -18.86 18.56 -4.59
CA PHE A 36 -19.24 19.44 -3.47
C PHE A 36 -20.09 20.64 -3.89
N HIS A 37 -20.54 20.72 -5.15
CA HIS A 37 -21.32 21.84 -5.68
C HIS A 37 -22.51 22.22 -4.79
N THR A 38 -23.29 21.23 -4.36
CA THR A 38 -24.48 21.42 -3.51
C THR A 38 -24.12 21.69 -2.04
N ALA A 39 -22.95 21.25 -1.59
CA ALA A 39 -22.52 21.31 -0.19
C ALA A 39 -21.05 21.76 -0.05
N PRO A 40 -20.71 22.99 -0.43
CA PRO A 40 -19.31 23.45 -0.51
C PRO A 40 -18.59 23.42 0.84
N ALA A 41 -19.30 23.70 1.95
CA ALA A 41 -18.73 23.62 3.30
C ALA A 41 -18.25 22.20 3.66
N LEU A 42 -18.90 21.16 3.13
CA LEU A 42 -18.42 19.78 3.30
C LEU A 42 -17.12 19.56 2.53
N GLY A 43 -16.98 20.15 1.34
CA GLY A 43 -15.74 20.13 0.57
C GLY A 43 -14.58 20.79 1.31
N GLU A 44 -14.81 21.97 1.91
CA GLU A 44 -13.81 22.64 2.73
C GLU A 44 -13.31 21.78 3.89
N LEU A 45 -14.24 21.16 4.62
CA LEU A 45 -13.91 20.28 5.75
C LEU A 45 -13.26 18.98 5.29
N ALA A 46 -13.87 18.25 4.35
CA ALA A 46 -13.38 16.96 3.90
C ALA A 46 -12.04 17.09 3.17
N VAL A 47 -11.93 17.99 2.20
CA VAL A 47 -10.70 18.17 1.43
C VAL A 47 -9.60 18.76 2.30
N GLY A 48 -9.93 19.80 3.08
CA GLY A 48 -8.95 20.46 3.95
C GLY A 48 -8.43 19.55 5.04
N VAL A 49 -9.31 18.85 5.76
CA VAL A 49 -8.87 17.96 6.86
C VAL A 49 -8.19 16.73 6.30
N VAL A 50 -8.75 16.06 5.28
CA VAL A 50 -8.19 14.79 4.79
C VAL A 50 -6.91 15.02 3.99
N TYR A 51 -6.97 15.81 2.91
CA TYR A 51 -5.84 15.99 2.00
C TYR A 51 -4.91 17.12 2.44
N GLY A 52 -5.40 18.12 3.18
CA GLY A 52 -4.60 19.24 3.67
C GLY A 52 -3.85 18.94 4.97
N HIS A 53 -4.31 17.98 5.78
CA HIS A 53 -3.69 17.64 7.06
C HIS A 53 -3.48 16.15 7.28
N LEU A 54 -4.55 15.35 7.25
CA LEU A 54 -4.49 13.95 7.67
C LEU A 54 -3.46 13.20 6.83
N GLN A 55 -3.53 13.29 5.49
CA GLN A 55 -2.65 12.60 4.55
C GLN A 55 -1.17 12.97 4.66
N SER A 56 -0.83 14.20 5.06
CA SER A 56 0.57 14.65 5.17
C SER A 56 1.25 14.28 6.49
N ARG A 57 0.51 13.72 7.46
CA ARG A 57 1.09 13.31 8.76
C ARG A 57 2.16 12.22 8.58
N PRO A 58 3.35 12.33 9.20
CA PRO A 58 4.48 11.44 8.92
C PRO A 58 4.39 10.06 9.59
N GLY A 59 3.37 9.81 10.42
CA GLY A 59 3.32 8.60 11.26
C GLY A 59 3.06 7.29 10.50
N LEU A 60 2.51 7.35 9.28
CA LEU A 60 2.28 6.19 8.42
C LEU A 60 2.73 6.50 6.99
N ASP A 61 3.44 5.56 6.38
CA ASP A 61 3.71 5.62 4.95
C ASP A 61 2.40 5.49 4.13
N PRO A 62 2.42 5.89 2.84
CA PRO A 62 1.22 5.84 2.00
C PRO A 62 0.58 4.45 1.87
N ARG A 63 1.37 3.37 1.79
CA ARG A 63 0.85 1.99 1.66
C ARG A 63 0.10 1.60 2.92
N LEU A 64 0.70 1.81 4.09
CA LEU A 64 0.10 1.47 5.37
C LEU A 64 -1.17 2.28 5.64
N ARG A 65 -1.15 3.56 5.26
CA ARG A 65 -2.32 4.44 5.35
C ARG A 65 -3.48 3.95 4.48
N GLU A 66 -3.23 3.62 3.21
CA GLU A 66 -4.28 3.10 2.35
C GLU A 66 -4.77 1.72 2.78
N GLY A 67 -3.88 0.86 3.29
CA GLY A 67 -4.27 -0.42 3.88
C GLY A 67 -5.23 -0.25 5.06
N ALA A 68 -4.92 0.70 5.97
CA ALA A 68 -5.80 1.04 7.09
C ALA A 68 -7.15 1.63 6.62
N THR A 69 -7.13 2.52 5.61
CA THR A 69 -8.35 3.10 5.03
C THR A 69 -9.22 2.04 4.38
N LEU A 70 -8.64 1.14 3.59
CA LEU A 70 -9.37 0.02 2.96
C LEU A 70 -9.98 -0.90 4.01
N ALA A 71 -9.25 -1.27 5.05
CA ALA A 71 -9.79 -2.08 6.14
C ALA A 71 -10.98 -1.38 6.83
N ALA A 72 -10.90 -0.07 7.06
CA ALA A 72 -12.02 0.72 7.61
C ALA A 72 -13.22 0.79 6.66
N ILE A 73 -13.00 0.91 5.35
CA ILE A 73 -14.04 0.91 4.31
C ILE A 73 -14.78 -0.42 4.29
N VAL A 74 -14.04 -1.53 4.29
CA VAL A 74 -14.61 -2.89 4.36
C VAL A 74 -15.40 -3.06 5.66
N ALA A 75 -14.82 -2.63 6.78
CA ALA A 75 -15.48 -2.68 8.08
C ALA A 75 -16.78 -1.89 8.12
N ALA A 76 -16.85 -0.74 7.45
CA ALA A 76 -18.08 0.05 7.33
C ALA A 76 -19.08 -0.51 6.30
N GLY A 77 -18.72 -1.54 5.52
CA GLY A 77 -19.57 -2.10 4.46
C GLY A 77 -19.70 -1.20 3.22
N MET A 78 -18.75 -0.29 3.01
CA MET A 78 -18.82 0.73 1.95
C MET A 78 -18.32 0.19 0.60
N VAL A 79 -19.08 -0.70 -0.04
CA VAL A 79 -18.71 -1.35 -1.32
C VAL A 79 -18.90 -0.49 -2.58
N GLY A 80 -19.14 0.82 -2.41
CA GLY A 80 -19.43 1.75 -3.50
C GLY A 80 -18.21 2.59 -3.94
N PRO A 81 -18.42 3.89 -4.24
CA PRO A 81 -17.34 4.81 -4.62
C PRO A 81 -16.14 4.83 -3.65
N PRO A 82 -16.30 4.79 -2.30
CA PRO A 82 -15.16 4.79 -1.39
C PRO A 82 -14.18 3.63 -1.63
N LEU A 83 -14.69 2.39 -1.72
CA LEU A 83 -13.87 1.22 -2.03
C LEU A 83 -13.17 1.35 -3.38
N SER A 84 -13.90 1.82 -4.40
CA SER A 84 -13.36 1.96 -5.76
C SER A 84 -12.23 3.00 -5.84
N VAL A 85 -12.37 4.13 -5.12
CA VAL A 85 -11.34 5.18 -5.04
C VAL A 85 -10.11 4.65 -4.31
N HIS A 86 -10.28 4.12 -3.10
CA HIS A 86 -9.15 3.67 -2.28
C HIS A 86 -8.49 2.39 -2.78
N PHE A 87 -9.18 1.58 -3.59
CA PHE A 87 -8.54 0.50 -4.34
C PHE A 87 -7.49 1.06 -5.30
N ARG A 88 -7.86 2.04 -6.14
CA ARG A 88 -6.94 2.68 -7.09
C ARG A 88 -5.83 3.47 -6.38
N THR A 89 -6.17 4.23 -5.35
CA THR A 89 -5.19 4.98 -4.55
C THR A 89 -4.22 4.03 -3.83
N GLY A 90 -4.70 2.89 -3.33
CA GLY A 90 -3.86 1.85 -2.73
C GLY A 90 -2.84 1.30 -3.73
N LEU A 91 -3.28 0.95 -4.94
CA LEU A 91 -2.37 0.52 -6.02
C LEU A 91 -1.34 1.61 -6.38
N ALA A 92 -1.78 2.86 -6.53
CA ALA A 92 -0.91 3.99 -6.84
C ALA A 92 0.09 4.31 -5.70
N SER A 93 -0.33 4.10 -4.44
CA SER A 93 0.52 4.20 -3.25
C SER A 93 1.49 3.03 -3.12
N GLY A 94 1.34 2.03 -3.99
CA GLY A 94 2.27 0.93 -4.14
C GLY A 94 1.79 -0.37 -3.54
N LEU A 95 0.56 -0.53 -3.03
CA LEU A 95 0.03 -1.85 -2.65
C LEU A 95 -0.10 -2.77 -3.88
N ALA A 96 0.23 -4.05 -3.72
CA ALA A 96 -0.07 -5.05 -4.74
C ALA A 96 -1.55 -5.45 -4.70
N PRO A 97 -2.15 -5.87 -5.83
CA PRO A 97 -3.53 -6.37 -5.85
C PRO A 97 -3.77 -7.52 -4.84
N GLY A 98 -2.79 -8.42 -4.67
CA GLY A 98 -2.84 -9.49 -3.68
C GLY A 98 -2.86 -8.98 -2.23
N GLU A 99 -2.15 -7.88 -1.93
CA GLU A 99 -2.16 -7.28 -0.58
C GLU A 99 -3.54 -6.70 -0.25
N ILE A 100 -4.25 -6.15 -1.25
CA ILE A 100 -5.61 -5.64 -1.06
C ILE A 100 -6.60 -6.78 -0.84
N VAL A 101 -6.47 -7.89 -1.56
CA VAL A 101 -7.31 -9.08 -1.34
C VAL A 101 -7.08 -9.66 0.05
N GLU A 102 -5.82 -9.76 0.51
CA GLU A 102 -5.49 -10.21 1.85
C GLU A 102 -6.06 -9.30 2.96
N LEU A 103 -6.10 -7.98 2.74
CA LEU A 103 -6.78 -7.07 3.68
C LEU A 103 -8.26 -7.41 3.84
N VAL A 104 -8.96 -7.81 2.77
CA VAL A 104 -10.38 -8.23 2.85
C VAL A 104 -10.51 -9.55 3.62
N VAL A 105 -9.61 -10.50 3.38
CA VAL A 105 -9.56 -11.77 4.13
C VAL A 105 -9.35 -11.51 5.61
N GLN A 106 -8.36 -10.69 5.97
CA GLN A 106 -8.09 -10.31 7.36
C GLN A 106 -9.27 -9.58 8.00
N ALA A 107 -9.88 -8.62 7.28
CA ALA A 107 -11.04 -7.87 7.77
C ALA A 107 -12.27 -8.75 7.98
N SER A 108 -12.42 -9.86 7.24
CA SER A 108 -13.57 -10.77 7.37
C SER A 108 -13.73 -11.32 8.78
N ALA A 109 -12.63 -11.57 9.49
CA ALA A 109 -12.63 -12.09 10.86
C ALA A 109 -13.24 -11.10 11.87
N PHE A 110 -13.15 -9.79 11.61
CA PHE A 110 -13.59 -8.75 12.55
C PHE A 110 -14.89 -8.06 12.12
N THR A 111 -15.24 -8.15 10.84
CA THR A 111 -16.35 -7.41 10.23
C THR A 111 -17.50 -8.31 9.81
N GLY A 112 -17.28 -9.63 9.82
CA GLY A 112 -18.22 -10.66 9.39
C GLY A 112 -18.15 -10.95 7.89
N PHE A 113 -18.35 -12.23 7.53
CA PHE A 113 -18.33 -12.69 6.15
C PHE A 113 -19.26 -11.93 5.18
N PRO A 114 -20.48 -11.49 5.55
CA PRO A 114 -21.34 -10.77 4.60
C PRO A 114 -20.71 -9.50 4.01
N ARG A 115 -19.97 -8.72 4.83
CA ARG A 115 -19.28 -7.50 4.37
C ARG A 115 -18.08 -7.84 3.48
N ALA A 116 -17.31 -8.86 3.87
CA ALA A 116 -16.19 -9.34 3.07
C ALA A 116 -16.64 -9.90 1.71
N VAL A 117 -17.73 -10.68 1.67
CA VAL A 117 -18.29 -11.22 0.42
C VAL A 117 -18.80 -10.12 -0.50
N SER A 118 -19.52 -9.12 0.04
CA SER A 118 -19.97 -7.96 -0.75
C SER A 118 -18.79 -7.16 -1.31
N THR A 119 -17.72 -7.03 -0.52
CA THR A 119 -16.47 -6.40 -0.95
C THR A 119 -15.81 -7.21 -2.07
N ALA A 120 -15.74 -8.53 -1.93
CA ALA A 120 -15.15 -9.41 -2.94
C ALA A 120 -15.88 -9.32 -4.29
N ASP A 121 -17.22 -9.23 -4.30
CA ASP A 121 -17.97 -9.00 -5.54
C ASP A 121 -17.59 -7.68 -6.21
N GLN A 122 -17.44 -6.60 -5.44
CA GLN A 122 -16.99 -5.32 -5.99
C GLN A 122 -15.53 -5.40 -6.48
N LEU A 123 -14.65 -6.13 -5.79
CA LEU A 123 -13.28 -6.34 -6.25
C LEU A 123 -13.23 -7.07 -7.60
N ASN A 124 -14.10 -8.06 -7.84
CA ASN A 124 -14.17 -8.71 -9.16
C ASN A 124 -14.40 -7.71 -10.30
N ARG A 125 -15.28 -6.73 -10.09
CA ARG A 125 -15.57 -5.67 -11.07
C ARG A 125 -14.37 -4.74 -11.27
N LEU A 126 -13.72 -4.34 -10.19
CA LEU A 126 -12.55 -3.45 -10.23
C LEU A 126 -11.35 -4.12 -10.91
N PHE A 127 -11.14 -5.41 -10.65
CA PHE A 127 -10.09 -6.19 -11.32
C PHE A 127 -10.35 -6.28 -12.83
N ALA A 128 -11.59 -6.58 -13.24
CA ALA A 128 -11.97 -6.61 -14.65
C ALA A 128 -11.81 -5.25 -15.33
N GLU A 129 -12.25 -4.17 -14.67
CA GLU A 129 -12.15 -2.79 -15.20
C GLU A 129 -10.71 -2.37 -15.44
N LEU A 130 -9.78 -2.75 -14.55
CA LEU A 130 -8.37 -2.38 -14.63
C LEU A 130 -7.50 -3.40 -15.37
N GLY A 131 -8.08 -4.50 -15.87
CA GLY A 131 -7.34 -5.58 -16.54
C GLY A 131 -6.34 -6.30 -15.63
N LEU A 132 -6.63 -6.40 -14.33
CA LEU A 132 -5.78 -7.09 -13.36
C LEU A 132 -6.03 -8.60 -13.40
N ALA A 133 -4.98 -9.39 -13.17
CA ALA A 133 -5.11 -10.84 -13.01
C ALA A 133 -6.02 -11.20 -11.83
N SER A 134 -6.97 -12.10 -12.05
CA SER A 134 -7.89 -12.62 -11.03
C SER A 134 -7.90 -14.16 -11.06
N PRO A 135 -7.51 -14.85 -9.97
CA PRO A 135 -6.99 -14.28 -8.72
C PRO A 135 -5.65 -13.53 -8.94
N PRO A 136 -5.32 -12.54 -8.09
CA PRO A 136 -4.02 -11.88 -8.17
C PRO A 136 -2.87 -12.86 -7.88
N PRO A 137 -1.64 -12.55 -8.32
CA PRO A 137 -0.47 -13.29 -7.86
C PRO A 137 -0.30 -13.19 -6.34
N PRO A 138 0.49 -14.09 -5.72
CA PRO A 138 0.84 -14.02 -4.30
C PRO A 138 1.39 -12.64 -3.92
N THR A 139 1.27 -12.27 -2.63
CA THR A 139 1.78 -10.96 -2.19
C THR A 139 3.31 -10.89 -2.40
N PRO A 140 3.90 -9.71 -2.67
CA PRO A 140 5.35 -9.59 -2.83
C PRO A 140 6.12 -10.20 -1.65
N ARG A 141 5.58 -10.03 -0.44
CA ARG A 141 6.13 -10.60 0.79
C ARG A 141 6.09 -12.14 0.79
N GLU A 142 5.00 -12.77 0.36
CA GLU A 142 4.92 -14.23 0.22
C GLU A 142 5.91 -14.76 -0.81
N VAL A 143 6.05 -14.09 -1.96
CA VAL A 143 7.03 -14.47 -3.00
C VAL A 143 8.45 -14.42 -2.42
N ALA A 144 8.80 -13.33 -1.74
CA ALA A 144 10.10 -13.16 -1.11
C ALA A 144 10.39 -14.23 -0.05
N LEU A 145 9.43 -14.51 0.84
CA LEU A 145 9.59 -15.51 1.91
C LEU A 145 9.77 -16.92 1.33
N THR A 146 8.94 -17.28 0.34
CA THR A 146 9.03 -18.58 -0.35
C THR A 146 10.37 -18.71 -1.06
N PHE A 147 10.82 -17.66 -1.75
CA PHE A 147 12.13 -17.63 -2.39
C PHE A 147 13.26 -17.86 -1.37
N CYS A 148 13.28 -17.10 -0.27
CA CYS A 148 14.31 -17.22 0.76
C CYS A 148 14.35 -18.62 1.39
N ASP A 149 13.19 -19.20 1.69
CA ASP A 149 13.08 -20.55 2.23
C ASP A 149 13.63 -21.61 1.26
N ASN A 150 13.29 -21.51 -0.03
CA ASN A 150 13.83 -22.37 -1.07
C ASN A 150 15.37 -22.27 -1.18
N VAL A 151 15.94 -21.06 -1.10
CA VAL A 151 17.39 -20.86 -1.09
C VAL A 151 18.04 -21.51 0.15
N ARG A 152 17.45 -21.32 1.34
CA ARG A 152 17.93 -21.92 2.60
C ARG A 152 17.93 -23.44 2.54
N LYS A 153 16.89 -24.04 1.95
CA LYS A 153 16.75 -25.49 1.70
C LYS A 153 17.65 -26.02 0.58
N GLY A 154 18.43 -25.15 -0.08
CA GLY A 154 19.33 -25.54 -1.17
C GLY A 154 18.63 -25.85 -2.49
N ARG A 155 17.41 -25.37 -2.68
CA ARG A 155 16.60 -25.53 -3.90
C ARG A 155 16.24 -24.16 -4.50
N PRO A 156 17.23 -23.30 -4.84
CA PRO A 156 16.93 -21.97 -5.32
C PRO A 156 16.16 -22.05 -6.66
N PRO A 157 15.06 -21.30 -6.83
CA PRO A 157 14.23 -21.38 -8.04
C PRO A 157 14.90 -20.74 -9.27
N ILE A 158 15.92 -19.91 -9.05
CA ILE A 158 16.77 -19.28 -10.07
C ILE A 158 18.25 -19.39 -9.66
N PRO A 159 19.22 -19.12 -10.56
CA PRO A 159 20.61 -18.94 -10.15
C PRO A 159 20.75 -17.81 -9.12
N VAL A 160 21.43 -18.09 -8.00
CA VAL A 160 21.63 -17.13 -6.89
C VAL A 160 23.11 -17.05 -6.53
N ASP A 161 23.59 -15.83 -6.33
CA ASP A 161 24.96 -15.53 -5.92
C ASP A 161 25.35 -16.31 -4.65
N PRO A 162 26.55 -16.90 -4.59
CA PRO A 162 27.05 -17.57 -3.39
C PRO A 162 27.00 -16.73 -2.11
N ALA A 163 27.21 -15.40 -2.18
CA ALA A 163 27.10 -14.48 -1.06
C ALA A 163 25.67 -14.40 -0.52
N VAL A 164 24.68 -14.25 -1.40
CA VAL A 164 23.26 -14.27 -1.03
C VAL A 164 22.88 -15.60 -0.37
N LYS A 165 23.34 -16.74 -0.94
CA LYS A 165 23.12 -18.07 -0.34
C LYS A 165 23.72 -18.17 1.07
N ARG A 166 24.93 -17.65 1.27
CA ARG A 166 25.60 -17.63 2.58
C ARG A 166 24.84 -16.75 3.58
N ALA A 167 24.46 -15.53 3.19
CA ALA A 167 23.70 -14.61 4.05
C ALA A 167 22.39 -15.24 4.54
N LEU A 168 21.57 -15.75 3.62
CA LEU A 168 20.29 -16.39 3.95
C LEU A 168 20.43 -17.65 4.81
N ARG A 169 21.49 -18.45 4.63
CA ARG A 169 21.74 -19.67 5.41
C ARG A 169 22.30 -19.39 6.79
N ARG A 170 23.11 -18.35 6.95
CA ARG A 170 23.70 -17.95 8.25
C ARG A 170 22.69 -17.26 9.14
N ALA A 171 21.76 -16.50 8.56
CA ALA A 171 20.70 -15.83 9.31
C ALA A 171 19.88 -16.83 10.13
N LYS A 172 19.73 -16.56 11.43
CA LYS A 172 18.82 -17.31 12.31
C LYS A 172 17.37 -16.92 12.03
N HIS A 173 17.14 -15.62 11.87
CA HIS A 173 15.83 -15.04 11.58
C HIS A 173 15.86 -14.20 10.30
N LEU A 174 14.74 -14.20 9.58
CA LEU A 174 14.49 -13.31 8.46
C LEU A 174 13.30 -12.41 8.80
N SER A 175 13.45 -11.11 8.61
CA SER A 175 12.30 -10.19 8.51
C SER A 175 12.11 -9.80 7.06
N ALA A 176 10.86 -9.64 6.62
CA ALA A 176 10.53 -9.28 5.24
C ALA A 176 9.45 -8.21 5.21
N HIS A 177 9.76 -7.09 4.56
CA HIS A 177 8.91 -5.91 4.45
C HIS A 177 8.74 -5.51 2.98
N ALA A 178 7.52 -5.60 2.46
CA ALA A 178 7.19 -5.09 1.14
C ALA A 178 7.16 -3.55 1.19
N THR A 179 8.03 -2.91 0.42
CA THR A 179 8.11 -1.44 0.30
C THR A 179 7.35 -0.92 -0.92
N SER A 180 7.00 -1.81 -1.85
CA SER A 180 6.09 -1.55 -2.97
C SER A 180 5.52 -2.86 -3.50
N ALA A 181 4.63 -2.78 -4.49
CA ALA A 181 4.04 -3.93 -5.18
C ALA A 181 5.08 -4.80 -5.91
N ARG A 182 6.32 -4.30 -6.05
CA ARG A 182 7.40 -4.95 -6.79
C ARG A 182 8.72 -5.00 -6.02
N ARG A 183 8.74 -4.61 -4.74
CA ARG A 183 9.99 -4.60 -3.96
C ARG A 183 9.77 -5.03 -2.53
N VAL A 184 10.63 -5.94 -2.08
CA VAL A 184 10.69 -6.44 -0.71
C VAL A 184 12.10 -6.26 -0.16
N ILE A 185 12.19 -5.74 1.05
CA ILE A 185 13.42 -5.73 1.84
C ILE A 185 13.40 -6.95 2.77
N VAL A 186 14.48 -7.74 2.73
CA VAL A 186 14.66 -8.89 3.62
C VAL A 186 15.88 -8.64 4.49
N GLU A 187 15.66 -8.63 5.80
CA GLU A 187 16.69 -8.48 6.82
C GLU A 187 17.16 -9.85 7.30
N CYS A 188 18.47 -10.09 7.26
CA CYS A 188 19.11 -11.30 7.79
C CYS A 188 19.61 -11.03 9.20
N ILE A 189 18.99 -11.65 10.20
CA ILE A 189 19.21 -11.34 11.62
C ILE A 189 19.79 -12.58 12.33
N ASP A 190 20.81 -12.36 13.17
CA ASP A 190 21.37 -13.38 14.07
C ASP A 190 20.77 -13.25 15.49
N GLU A 191 21.57 -13.22 16.56
CA GLU A 191 21.12 -13.07 17.97
C GLU A 191 21.24 -11.63 18.51
N PRO A 192 20.39 -11.30 19.49
CA PRO A 192 19.18 -10.55 19.22
C PRO A 192 19.48 -9.17 18.60
N ALA A 193 18.99 -8.97 17.37
CA ALA A 193 18.99 -7.73 16.59
C ALA A 193 20.29 -7.32 15.87
N SER A 194 21.31 -8.18 15.78
CA SER A 194 22.42 -7.91 14.84
C SER A 194 21.97 -8.16 13.39
N LEU A 195 21.87 -7.09 12.61
CA LEU A 195 21.59 -7.15 11.17
C LEU A 195 22.86 -7.58 10.43
N THR A 196 22.91 -8.83 9.98
CA THR A 196 24.10 -9.39 9.30
C THR A 196 24.15 -9.07 7.80
N ALA A 197 22.98 -8.91 7.18
CA ALA A 197 22.83 -8.56 5.78
C ALA A 197 21.43 -8.04 5.51
N LEU A 198 21.30 -7.25 4.44
CA LEU A 198 20.02 -6.79 3.91
C LEU A 198 19.93 -7.15 2.44
N LEU A 199 18.79 -7.67 2.00
CA LEU A 199 18.51 -7.96 0.61
C LEU A 199 17.39 -7.06 0.12
N ALA A 200 17.56 -6.45 -1.04
CA ALA A 200 16.46 -5.88 -1.80
C ALA A 200 16.09 -6.84 -2.93
N LEU A 201 14.86 -7.34 -2.90
CA LEU A 201 14.30 -8.26 -3.89
C LEU A 201 13.32 -7.50 -4.77
N ASP A 202 13.53 -7.53 -6.08
CA ASP A 202 12.55 -7.07 -7.06
C ASP A 202 11.65 -8.24 -7.46
N ILE A 203 10.35 -8.01 -7.38
CA ILE A 203 9.30 -9.01 -7.62
C ILE A 203 8.61 -8.71 -8.95
N GLU A 204 8.53 -9.71 -9.80
CA GLU A 204 7.75 -9.68 -11.04
C GLU A 204 6.73 -10.81 -11.01
N ALA A 205 5.44 -10.45 -11.02
CA ALA A 205 4.32 -11.38 -10.84
C ALA A 205 4.50 -12.26 -9.60
N ASP A 206 4.80 -13.54 -9.79
CA ASP A 206 4.92 -14.57 -8.76
C ASP A 206 6.38 -14.98 -8.46
N GLN A 207 7.37 -14.24 -8.97
CA GLN A 207 8.78 -14.62 -8.88
C GLN A 207 9.70 -13.45 -8.47
N VAL A 208 10.86 -13.82 -7.89
CA VAL A 208 11.96 -12.87 -7.66
C VAL A 208 12.74 -12.71 -8.96
N ALA A 209 12.77 -11.51 -9.52
CA ALA A 209 13.45 -11.18 -10.76
C ALA A 209 14.89 -10.71 -10.54
N ARG A 210 15.12 -9.95 -9.46
CA ARG A 210 16.44 -9.40 -9.12
C ARG A 210 16.68 -9.41 -7.63
N ILE A 211 17.95 -9.59 -7.26
CA ILE A 211 18.43 -9.59 -5.88
C ILE A 211 19.59 -8.60 -5.78
N GLN A 212 19.54 -7.71 -4.81
CA GLN A 212 20.66 -6.87 -4.42
C GLN A 212 21.00 -7.16 -2.95
N LEU A 213 22.26 -7.48 -2.68
CA LEU A 213 22.78 -7.76 -1.34
C LEU A 213 23.54 -6.55 -0.80
N PHE A 214 23.31 -6.24 0.47
CA PHE A 214 24.04 -5.26 1.26
C PHE A 214 24.56 -5.98 2.50
N GLU A 215 25.88 -6.11 2.63
CA GLU A 215 26.52 -6.70 3.81
C GLU A 215 26.97 -5.58 4.75
N GLU A 216 26.86 -5.82 6.06
CA GLU A 216 27.48 -4.96 7.07
C GLU A 216 29.01 -5.15 6.98
N ARG A 217 29.77 -4.05 6.89
CA ARG A 217 31.24 -4.08 6.76
C ARG A 217 31.91 -4.29 8.10
#